data_AF-A0A2W4S0S9-F1
#
_entry.id   AF-A0A2W4S0S9-F1
#
_cell.length_a   1.000
_cell.length_b   1.000
_cell.length_c   1.000
_cell.angle_alpha   90.00
_cell.angle_beta   90.00
_cell.angle_gamma   90.00
#
_symmetry.space_group_name_H-M   'P 1'
#
loop_
_entity.id
_entity.type
_entity.pdbx_description
1 polymer ?
#
loop_
_entity_poly.entity_id
_entity_poly.type
_entity_poly.pdbx_seq_one_letter_code
_entity_poly.pdbx_strand_id
1 'polypeptide(L)' 'MAKGEPQLYGTQVNLTPDGLVLLPIEDSLHVDERRAALGMPPLAAYRALLEQAYGQTQKPSAEGDRGSG' A
#
# COMPACT_ATOMS: atom_id res chain seq x y z
N MET A 1 -4.17 -14.38 9.45
CA MET A 1 -2.89 -14.87 8.90
C MET A 1 -3.08 -15.01 7.41
N ALA A 2 -2.32 -14.28 6.59
CA ALA A 2 -2.34 -14.50 5.15
C ALA A 2 -1.76 -15.89 4.90
N LYS A 3 -2.64 -16.89 4.74
CA LYS A 3 -2.30 -18.16 4.09
C LYS A 3 -1.54 -17.72 2.83
N GLY A 4 -0.30 -18.15 2.62
CA GLY A 4 0.64 -17.62 1.61
C GLY A 4 0.20 -17.77 0.14
N GLU A 5 -1.10 -17.79 -0.10
CA GLU A 5 -1.76 -17.71 -1.37
C GLU A 5 -1.65 -16.27 -1.90
N PRO A 6 -1.21 -16.11 -3.15
CA PRO A 6 -1.12 -14.81 -3.78
C PRO A 6 -2.51 -14.17 -3.88
N GLN A 7 -2.53 -12.84 -3.81
CA GLN A 7 -3.76 -12.08 -3.75
C GLN A 7 -4.49 -12.04 -5.09
N LEU A 8 -5.83 -12.00 -5.06
CA LEU A 8 -6.62 -11.82 -6.28
C LEU A 8 -6.82 -10.34 -6.67
N TYR A 9 -6.91 -9.45 -5.68
CA TYR A 9 -7.28 -8.04 -5.90
C TYR A 9 -6.23 -7.02 -5.44
N GLY A 10 -5.12 -7.45 -4.83
CA GLY A 10 -4.06 -6.55 -4.35
C GLY A 10 -4.50 -5.62 -3.21
N THR A 11 -5.29 -6.13 -2.26
CA THR A 11 -5.82 -5.33 -1.13
C THR A 11 -4.95 -5.37 0.12
N GLN A 12 -4.11 -6.40 0.24
CA GLN A 12 -3.13 -6.59 1.30
C GLN A 12 -1.80 -5.94 0.92
N VAL A 13 -1.29 -5.17 1.87
CA VAL A 13 -0.05 -4.40 1.75
C VAL A 13 0.74 -4.57 3.02
N ASN A 14 2.06 -4.47 2.90
CA ASN A 14 2.97 -4.39 4.03
C ASN A 14 3.48 -2.96 4.17
N LEU A 15 3.49 -2.44 5.39
CA LEU A 15 4.14 -1.17 5.71
C LEU A 15 5.59 -1.48 6.08
N THR A 16 6.52 -1.01 5.25
CA THR A 16 7.96 -1.11 5.49
C THR A 16 8.52 0.29 5.74
N PRO A 17 9.71 0.43 6.37
CA PRO A 17 10.35 1.73 6.55
C PRO A 17 10.58 2.51 5.25
N ASP A 18 10.64 1.80 4.12
CA ASP A 18 10.81 2.38 2.77
C ASP A 18 9.48 2.77 2.11
N GLY A 19 8.35 2.45 2.74
CA GLY A 19 7.02 2.79 2.27
C GLY A 19 6.06 1.61 2.23
N LEU A 20 5.06 1.70 1.35
CA LEU A 20 3.99 0.72 1.26
C LEU A 20 4.27 -0.26 0.12
N VAL A 21 4.36 -1.55 0.44
CA VAL A 21 4.67 -2.63 -0.50
C VAL A 21 3.47 -3.56 -0.65
N LEU A 22 2.99 -3.75 -1.88
CA LEU A 22 1.95 -4.73 -2.18
C LEU A 22 2.49 -6.16 -2.04
N LEU A 23 1.75 -7.03 -1.35
CA LEU A 23 2.08 -8.46 -1.33
C LEU A 23 1.83 -9.10 -2.71
N PRO A 24 2.42 -10.27 -3.04
CA PRO A 24 2.25 -10.92 -4.33
C PRO A 24 0.80 -11.07 -4.76
N ILE A 25 0.52 -10.81 -6.04
CA ILE A 25 -0.80 -10.90 -6.67
C ILE A 25 -0.72 -12.00 -7.73
N GLU A 26 -1.69 -12.92 -7.75
CA GLU A 26 -1.70 -14.11 -8.61
C GLU A 26 -1.53 -13.74 -10.09
N ASP A 27 -2.25 -12.70 -10.51
CA ASP A 27 -2.17 -12.15 -11.85
C ASP A 27 -2.27 -10.63 -11.76
N SER A 28 -1.11 -9.98 -11.61
CA SER A 28 -0.99 -8.53 -11.49
C SER A 28 -1.28 -7.80 -12.79
N LEU A 29 -1.27 -8.47 -13.95
CA LEU A 29 -1.56 -7.85 -15.24
C LEU A 29 -3.06 -7.63 -15.42
N HIS A 30 -3.89 -8.60 -15.03
CA HIS A 30 -5.36 -8.50 -15.17
C HIS A 30 -6.06 -8.12 -13.85
N VAL A 31 -5.31 -7.69 -12.83
CA VAL A 31 -5.89 -7.31 -11.53
C VAL A 31 -6.85 -6.13 -11.66
N ASP A 32 -6.53 -5.15 -12.50
CA ASP A 32 -7.37 -3.97 -12.70
C ASP A 32 -8.69 -4.32 -13.40
N GLU A 33 -8.69 -5.30 -14.31
CA GLU A 33 -9.91 -5.80 -14.95
C GLU A 33 -10.84 -6.46 -13.92
N ARG A 34 -10.28 -7.30 -13.05
CA ARG A 34 -11.03 -7.92 -11.95
C ARG A 34 -11.56 -6.88 -10.97
N ARG A 35 -10.78 -5.84 -10.70
CA ARG A 35 -11.19 -4.72 -9.85
C ARG A 35 -12.33 -3.93 -10.50
N ALA A 36 -12.22 -3.61 -11.78
CA ALA A 36 -13.25 -2.91 -12.53
C ALA A 36 -14.57 -3.70 -12.59
N ALA A 37 -14.51 -5.02 -12.76
CA ALA A 37 -15.70 -5.89 -12.73
C ALA A 37 -16.49 -5.82 -11.41
N LEU A 38 -15.83 -5.42 -10.32
CA LEU A 38 -16.44 -5.25 -8.99
C LEU A 38 -16.65 -3.78 -8.61
N GLY A 39 -16.43 -2.83 -9.54
CA GLY A 39 -16.52 -1.40 -9.26
C GLY A 39 -15.42 -0.86 -8.35
N MET A 40 -14.30 -1.59 -8.21
CA MET A 40 -13.14 -1.13 -7.47
C MET A 40 -12.23 -0.24 -8.32
N PRO A 41 -11.57 0.77 -7.72
CA PRO A 41 -10.61 1.61 -8.45
C PRO A 41 -9.37 0.80 -8.86
N PRO A 42 -8.63 1.20 -9.90
CA PRO A 42 -7.37 0.57 -10.29
C PRO A 42 -6.38 0.47 -9.13
N LEU A 43 -5.49 -0.52 -9.18
CA LEU A 43 -4.53 -0.81 -8.13
C LEU A 43 -3.60 0.38 -7.86
N ALA A 44 -3.19 1.11 -8.89
CA ALA A 44 -2.38 2.32 -8.75
C ALA A 44 -3.12 3.43 -7.97
N ALA A 45 -4.40 3.65 -8.27
CA ALA A 45 -5.22 4.63 -7.55
C ALA A 45 -5.43 4.22 -6.09
N TYR A 46 -5.68 2.93 -5.85
CA TYR A 46 -5.76 2.38 -4.50
C TYR A 46 -4.45 2.54 -3.73
N ARG A 47 -3.30 2.28 -4.36
CA ARG A 47 -1.99 2.49 -3.74
C ARG A 47 -1.77 3.95 -3.35
N ALA A 48 -2.10 4.89 -4.22
CA ALA A 48 -1.99 6.31 -3.91
C ALA A 48 -2.86 6.72 -2.71
N LEU A 49 -4.08 6.18 -2.59
CA LEU A 49 -4.94 6.40 -1.42
C LEU A 49 -4.31 5.84 -0.13
N LEU A 50 -3.73 4.65 -0.20
CA LEU A 50 -3.04 4.05 0.94
C LEU A 50 -1.76 4.82 1.30
N GLU A 51 -0.98 5.28 0.32
CA GLU A 51 0.17 6.14 0.53
C GLU A 51 -0.23 7.48 1.16
N GLN A 52 -1.41 8.04 0.84
CA GLN A 52 -1.91 9.23 1.52
C GLN A 52 -2.33 8.93 2.97
N ALA A 53 -3.02 7.81 3.20
CA ALA A 53 -3.49 7.41 4.52
C ALA A 53 -2.35 7.02 5.47
N TYR A 54 -1.35 6.27 4.97
CA TYR A 54 -0.25 5.70 5.75
C TYR A 54 1.09 6.43 5.58
N GLY A 55 1.27 7.22 4.53
CA GLY A 55 2.50 7.99 4.29
C GLY A 55 2.69 9.15 5.26
N GLN A 56 1.61 9.66 5.86
CA GLN A 56 1.69 10.63 6.95
C GLN A 56 2.09 9.99 8.29
N THR A 57 1.86 8.68 8.46
CA THR A 57 2.24 7.94 9.67
C THR A 57 3.72 7.54 9.69
N GLN A 58 4.38 7.57 8.52
CA GLN A 58 5.78 7.19 8.35
C GLN A 58 6.72 8.35 8.05
N LYS A 59 6.26 9.61 8.00
CA LYS A 59 7.21 10.72 8.12
C LYS A 59 7.87 10.52 9.50
N PRO A 60 9.16 10.13 9.59
CA PRO A 60 9.83 10.31 10.86
C PRO A 60 9.66 11.80 11.15
N SER A 61 9.43 12.12 12.41
CA SER A 61 9.64 13.46 12.93
C SER A 61 11.08 13.89 12.60
N ALA A 62 11.33 14.32 11.38
CA ALA A 62 12.46 15.11 10.96
C ALA A 62 12.11 16.59 11.15
N GLU A 63 11.44 16.88 12.26
CA GLU A 63 11.36 18.19 12.85
C GLU A 63 11.69 18.01 14.33
N GLY A 64 12.92 18.37 14.71
CA GLY A 64 13.24 18.64 16.10
C GLY A 64 14.42 17.92 16.75
N ASP A 65 15.51 17.60 16.05
CA ASP A 65 16.81 17.79 16.72
C ASP A 65 17.13 19.28 16.71
N ARG A 66 16.80 19.93 17.83
CA ARG A 66 17.62 21.02 18.38
C ARG A 66 17.61 20.84 19.89
N GLY A 67 18.64 20.17 20.39
CA GLY A 67 19.10 20.40 21.75
C GLY A 67 19.50 21.86 22.00
N SER A 68 19.74 22.14 23.28
CA SER A 68 20.36 23.32 23.89
C SER A 68 19.41 24.39 24.44
N GLY A 69 19.37 24.44 25.78
CA GLY A 69 18.77 25.46 26.63
C GLY A 69 18.76 24.98 28.07
#